data_AF-A0A7S0EP97-F1
#
_entry.id   AF-A0A7S0EP97-F1
#
_cell.length_a   1.000
_cell.length_b   1.000
_cell.length_c   1.000
_cell.angle_alpha   90.00
_cell.angle_beta   90.00
_cell.angle_gamma   90.00
#
_symmetry.space_group_name_H-M   'P 1'
#
loop_
_entity.id
_entity.type
_entity.pdbx_description
1 polymer ?
#
loop_
_entity_poly.entity_id
_entity_poly.type
_entity_poly.pdbx_seq_one_letter_code
_entity_poly.pdbx_strand_id
1 'polypeptide(L)'
;EVPPSYLLGLRKGLQAELAFINSSIRQAKFPTENQMISYLQSLCSKIRTFTQKPGMKVVGDTINDALKAISWDMETQQPIGTAPNLDRLQEWLSDLLRRHFPVQQSAAPASKVSVIPTTHELEDFRLACERLWLLDEQRCQPGVDYAINMQKGKNSSWHKGDIAPDPLFRWVKDEIFQRETYKHFISLLDNYEAHTGNAEVVTQHEKDEEDRFLNAVIQTQVGKYLFQYLVKKQKVKSESDLKKFLQNMWFKLYNREARGDS
;
A
#
# COMPACT_ATOMS: atom_id res chain seq x y z
N GLU A 1 21.78 12.16 9.45
CA GLU A 1 21.03 11.02 8.88
C GLU A 1 19.85 11.54 8.08
N VAL A 2 19.45 10.85 7.00
CA VAL A 2 18.33 11.27 6.14
C VAL A 2 17.02 10.75 6.75
N PRO A 3 16.00 11.59 6.99
CA PRO A 3 14.71 11.12 7.49
C PRO A 3 14.08 10.08 6.55
N PRO A 4 13.62 8.91 7.05
CA PRO A 4 12.99 7.88 6.22
C PRO A 4 11.78 8.37 5.43
N SER A 5 11.02 9.32 6.00
CA SER A 5 9.87 9.95 5.35
C SER A 5 10.25 10.76 4.09
N TYR A 6 11.46 11.33 4.04
CA TYR A 6 11.93 12.09 2.87
C TYR A 6 12.33 11.17 1.72
N LEU A 7 12.99 10.05 2.04
CA LEU A 7 13.32 9.01 1.07
C LEU A 7 12.07 8.34 0.52
N LEU A 8 11.08 8.06 1.37
CA LEU A 8 9.80 7.49 0.96
C LEU A 8 9.02 8.44 0.02
N GLY A 9 9.01 9.73 0.33
CA GLY A 9 8.36 10.75 -0.52
C GLY A 9 9.00 10.85 -1.90
N LEU A 10 10.34 10.93 -1.96
CA LEU A 10 11.08 10.95 -3.23
C LEU A 10 10.84 9.68 -4.04
N ARG A 11 10.89 8.51 -3.39
CA ARG A 11 10.62 7.21 -4.03
C ARG A 11 9.22 7.16 -4.66
N LYS A 12 8.18 7.55 -3.92
CA LYS A 12 6.78 7.57 -4.44
C LYS A 12 6.66 8.48 -5.66
N GLY A 13 7.32 9.65 -5.63
CA GLY A 13 7.38 10.56 -6.78
C GLY A 13 8.02 9.91 -8.00
N LEU A 14 9.21 9.33 -7.84
CA LEU A 14 9.92 8.63 -8.93
C LEU A 14 9.14 7.42 -9.47
N GLN A 15 8.42 6.68 -8.61
CA GLN A 15 7.56 5.56 -9.04
C GLN A 15 6.37 6.03 -9.88
N ALA A 16 5.76 7.17 -9.55
CA ALA A 16 4.67 7.74 -10.35
C ALA A 16 5.16 8.16 -11.75
N GLU A 17 6.34 8.77 -11.84
CA GLU A 17 6.96 9.14 -13.12
C GLU A 17 7.32 7.89 -13.95
N LEU A 18 7.81 6.81 -13.33
CA LEU A 18 8.06 5.54 -14.02
C LEU A 18 6.77 4.91 -14.55
N ALA A 19 5.68 4.95 -13.77
CA ALA A 19 4.38 4.45 -14.21
C ALA A 19 3.83 5.26 -15.40
N PHE A 20 4.02 6.58 -15.40
CA PHE A 20 3.66 7.45 -16.51
C PHE A 20 4.45 7.13 -17.78
N ILE A 21 5.77 6.96 -17.67
CA ILE A 21 6.65 6.58 -18.80
C ILE A 21 6.23 5.21 -19.37
N ASN A 22 6.05 4.19 -18.51
CA ASN A 22 5.59 2.86 -18.93
C ASN A 22 4.20 2.89 -19.58
N SER A 23 3.31 3.80 -19.17
CA SER A 23 2.02 4.01 -19.83
C SER A 23 2.19 4.61 -21.23
N SER A 24 3.08 5.61 -21.36
CA SER A 24 3.34 6.30 -22.63
C SER A 24 4.00 5.37 -23.67
N ILE A 25 4.95 4.53 -23.24
CA ILE A 25 5.56 3.49 -24.09
C ILE A 25 4.50 2.48 -24.56
N ARG A 26 3.64 1.98 -23.66
CA ARG A 26 2.56 1.04 -24.02
C ARG A 26 1.55 1.63 -25.01
N GLN A 27 1.34 2.94 -24.97
CA GLN A 27 0.47 3.65 -25.90
C GLN A 27 1.18 4.04 -27.21
N ALA A 28 2.45 3.65 -27.41
CA ALA A 28 3.28 4.04 -28.54
C ALA A 28 3.33 5.56 -28.78
N LYS A 29 3.20 6.35 -27.71
CA LYS A 29 3.26 7.82 -27.75
C LYS A 29 4.70 8.26 -27.52
N PHE A 30 5.43 8.44 -28.63
CA PHE A 30 6.80 8.91 -28.58
C PHE A 30 6.84 10.44 -28.66
N PRO A 31 7.29 11.13 -27.60
CA PRO A 31 7.47 12.57 -27.61
C PRO A 31 8.59 12.98 -28.57
N THR A 32 8.49 14.19 -29.10
CA THR A 32 9.59 14.82 -29.85
C THR A 32 10.76 15.15 -28.93
N GLU A 33 11.94 15.41 -29.49
CA GLU A 33 13.13 15.77 -28.71
C GLU A 33 12.89 17.00 -27.80
N ASN A 34 12.22 18.03 -28.31
CA ASN A 34 11.86 19.22 -27.53
C ASN A 34 10.89 18.88 -26.38
N GLN A 35 9.92 17.97 -26.62
CA GLN A 35 9.01 17.50 -25.58
C GLN A 35 9.74 16.70 -24.50
N MET A 36 10.73 15.89 -24.89
CA MET A 36 11.60 15.17 -23.94
C MET A 36 12.44 16.13 -23.09
N ILE A 37 13.03 17.16 -23.70
CA ILE A 37 13.80 18.18 -22.98
C ILE A 37 12.91 18.90 -21.96
N SER A 38 11.72 19.38 -22.36
CA SER A 38 10.78 20.04 -21.44
C SER A 38 10.34 19.11 -20.30
N TYR A 39 10.11 17.83 -20.59
CA TYR A 39 9.75 16.84 -19.59
C TYR A 39 10.88 16.63 -18.57
N LEU A 40 12.11 16.43 -19.04
CA LEU A 40 13.29 16.23 -18.19
C LEU A 40 13.61 17.45 -17.33
N GLN A 41 13.42 18.66 -17.85
CA GLN A 41 13.52 19.90 -17.08
C GLN A 41 12.50 19.94 -15.93
N SER A 42 11.26 19.55 -16.21
CA SER A 42 10.21 19.45 -15.19
C SER A 42 10.53 18.41 -14.13
N LEU A 43 10.94 17.21 -14.56
CA LEU A 43 11.32 16.11 -13.68
C LEU A 43 12.50 16.48 -12.78
N CYS A 44 13.57 17.06 -13.34
CA CYS A 44 14.75 17.48 -12.59
C CYS A 44 14.41 18.57 -11.58
N SER A 45 13.54 19.52 -11.95
CA SER A 45 13.06 20.56 -11.03
C SER A 45 12.28 19.93 -9.87
N LYS A 46 11.39 18.98 -10.13
CA LYS A 46 10.68 18.22 -9.07
C LYS A 46 11.67 17.51 -8.17
N ILE A 47 12.62 16.73 -8.70
CA ILE A 47 13.62 16.01 -7.91
C ILE A 47 14.44 16.98 -7.04
N ARG A 48 14.83 18.13 -7.59
CA ARG A 48 15.59 19.17 -6.86
C ARG A 48 14.82 19.69 -5.65
N THR A 49 13.49 19.85 -5.73
CA THR A 49 12.68 20.24 -4.55
C THR A 49 12.74 19.22 -3.41
N PHE A 50 12.94 17.93 -3.72
CA PHE A 50 13.11 16.89 -2.70
C PHE A 50 14.53 16.83 -2.16
N THR A 51 15.54 17.04 -3.01
CA THR A 51 16.95 16.88 -2.64
C THR A 51 17.56 18.10 -1.96
N GLN A 52 16.91 19.27 -2.03
CA GLN A 52 17.26 20.47 -1.27
C GLN A 52 16.93 20.40 0.23
N LYS A 53 16.20 19.37 0.68
CA LYS A 53 15.89 19.19 2.11
C LYS A 53 17.14 18.84 2.93
N PRO A 54 17.20 19.22 4.23
CA PRO A 54 18.34 18.90 5.09
C PRO A 54 18.66 17.40 5.09
N GLY A 55 19.93 17.07 4.86
CA GLY A 55 20.43 15.69 4.79
C GLY A 55 20.33 15.01 3.42
N MET A 56 19.60 15.56 2.45
CA MET A 56 19.37 14.92 1.13
C MET A 56 20.43 15.24 0.06
N LYS A 57 21.46 16.04 0.38
CA LYS A 57 22.48 16.49 -0.58
C LYS A 57 23.18 15.33 -1.29
N VAL A 58 23.65 14.33 -0.54
CA VAL A 58 24.33 13.13 -1.10
C VAL A 58 23.42 12.35 -2.06
N VAL A 59 22.12 12.28 -1.76
CA VAL A 59 21.13 11.63 -2.63
C VAL A 59 20.93 12.44 -3.91
N GLY A 60 20.91 13.77 -3.81
CA GLY A 60 20.88 14.68 -4.96
C GLY A 60 22.09 14.52 -5.87
N ASP A 61 23.29 14.48 -5.29
CA ASP A 61 24.55 14.31 -6.03
C ASP A 61 24.57 12.96 -6.77
N THR A 62 24.12 11.90 -6.10
CA THR A 62 24.02 10.54 -6.71
C THR A 62 23.05 10.52 -7.89
N ILE A 63 21.89 11.19 -7.78
CA ILE A 63 20.92 11.28 -8.88
C ILE A 63 21.50 12.10 -10.04
N ASN A 64 22.21 13.19 -9.76
CA ASN A 64 22.86 14.01 -10.77
C ASN A 64 23.90 13.21 -11.56
N ASP A 65 24.76 12.45 -10.89
CA ASP A 65 25.75 11.58 -11.54
C ASP A 65 25.09 10.50 -12.40
N ALA A 66 23.99 9.91 -11.92
CA ALA A 66 23.22 8.94 -12.69
C ALA A 66 22.55 9.56 -13.94
N LEU A 67 22.11 10.82 -13.87
CA LEU A 67 21.53 11.53 -15.02
C LEU A 67 22.57 11.81 -16.10
N LYS A 68 23.80 12.15 -15.71
CA LYS A 68 24.90 12.37 -16.67
C LYS A 68 25.16 11.13 -17.53
N ALA A 69 24.96 9.93 -16.98
CA ALA A 69 25.10 8.67 -17.72
C ALA A 69 24.07 8.46 -18.84
N ILE A 70 22.92 9.14 -18.78
CA ILE A 70 21.91 9.16 -19.86
C ILE A 70 21.96 10.42 -20.71
N SER A 71 23.11 11.09 -20.76
CA SER A 71 23.29 12.32 -21.54
C SER A 71 22.41 13.47 -21.04
N TRP A 72 22.17 13.58 -19.73
CA TRP A 72 21.43 14.71 -19.16
C TRP A 72 22.18 15.35 -17.99
N ASP A 73 22.27 16.67 -17.98
CA ASP A 73 22.89 17.41 -16.89
C ASP A 73 21.83 18.17 -16.08
N MET A 74 21.76 17.85 -14.78
CA MET A 74 20.80 18.44 -13.87
C MET A 74 21.13 19.91 -13.53
N GLU A 75 22.40 20.31 -13.59
CA GLU A 75 22.85 21.67 -13.28
C GLU A 75 22.51 22.62 -14.41
N THR A 76 22.88 22.25 -15.63
CA THR A 76 22.64 23.08 -16.83
C THR A 76 21.23 22.92 -17.39
N GLN A 77 20.47 21.89 -16.98
CA GLN A 77 19.12 21.56 -17.49
C GLN A 77 19.09 21.36 -19.02
N GLN A 78 20.17 20.81 -19.56
CA GLN A 78 20.39 20.57 -20.98
C GLN A 78 20.90 19.14 -21.23
N PRO A 79 20.66 18.59 -22.43
CA PRO A 79 21.24 17.31 -22.81
C PRO A 79 22.74 17.45 -23.07
N ILE A 80 23.50 16.42 -22.70
CA ILE A 80 24.92 16.26 -23.02
C ILE A 80 24.98 15.56 -24.38
N GLY A 81 24.87 16.34 -25.46
CA GLY A 81 24.72 15.82 -26.82
C GLY A 81 23.25 15.63 -27.17
N THR A 82 22.85 14.42 -27.59
CA THR A 82 21.46 14.09 -27.94
C THR A 82 20.63 13.81 -26.69
N ALA A 83 19.41 14.34 -26.62
CA ALA A 83 18.53 14.09 -25.48
C ALA A 83 18.16 12.60 -25.38
N PRO A 84 18.05 12.04 -24.16
CA PRO A 84 17.64 10.66 -24.00
C PRO A 84 16.19 10.46 -24.47
N ASN A 85 15.93 9.32 -25.09
CA ASN A 85 14.58 8.90 -25.46
C ASN A 85 13.84 8.26 -24.27
N LEU A 86 12.55 7.96 -24.43
CA LEU A 86 11.73 7.39 -23.36
C LEU A 86 12.27 6.05 -22.85
N ASP A 87 12.81 5.19 -23.70
CA ASP A 87 13.32 3.89 -23.31
C ASP A 87 14.55 4.01 -22.40
N ARG A 88 15.52 4.87 -22.78
CA ARG A 88 16.69 5.16 -21.94
C ARG A 88 16.30 5.79 -20.61
N LEU A 89 15.28 6.65 -20.62
CA LEU A 89 14.77 7.26 -19.38
C LEU A 89 14.04 6.24 -18.49
N GLN A 90 13.30 5.32 -19.08
CA GLN A 90 12.62 4.23 -18.40
C GLN A 90 13.62 3.29 -17.73
N GLU A 91 14.65 2.87 -18.47
CA GLU A 91 15.72 2.01 -17.96
C GLU A 91 16.47 2.69 -16.82
N TRP A 92 16.84 3.96 -17.01
CA TRP A 92 17.51 4.75 -15.99
C TRP A 92 16.68 4.89 -14.72
N LEU A 93 15.40 5.27 -14.84
CA LEU A 93 14.55 5.50 -13.68
C LEU A 93 14.29 4.18 -12.93
N SER A 94 14.15 3.07 -13.68
CA SER A 94 14.05 1.72 -13.12
C SER A 94 15.32 1.33 -12.38
N ASP A 95 16.50 1.59 -12.95
CA ASP A 95 17.79 1.26 -12.36
C ASP A 95 18.12 2.14 -11.14
N LEU A 96 17.80 3.43 -11.19
CA LEU A 96 17.91 4.36 -10.07
C LEU A 96 17.05 3.90 -8.89
N LEU A 97 15.77 3.58 -9.17
CA LEU A 97 14.85 3.02 -8.18
C LEU A 97 15.33 1.67 -7.66
N ARG A 98 15.99 0.84 -8.46
CA ARG A 98 16.49 -0.46 -8.04
C ARG A 98 17.73 -0.34 -7.15
N ARG A 99 18.69 0.52 -7.49
CA ARG A 99 20.01 0.62 -6.82
C ARG A 99 20.00 1.52 -5.60
N HIS A 100 19.35 2.68 -5.70
CA HIS A 100 19.45 3.74 -4.68
C HIS A 100 18.18 3.92 -3.86
N PHE A 101 17.05 3.46 -4.40
CA PHE A 101 15.78 3.40 -3.69
C PHE A 101 15.21 1.98 -3.75
N PRO A 102 16.02 0.93 -3.50
CA PRO A 102 15.55 -0.44 -3.64
C PRO A 102 14.21 -0.52 -2.94
N VAL A 103 13.20 -1.13 -3.60
CA VAL A 103 12.07 -1.65 -2.81
C VAL A 103 12.76 -2.33 -1.65
N GLN A 104 12.26 -2.19 -0.42
CA GLN A 104 12.44 -3.30 0.47
C GLN A 104 11.82 -4.50 -0.28
N GLN A 105 12.63 -5.13 -1.14
CA GLN A 105 12.38 -6.44 -1.70
C GLN A 105 12.35 -7.26 -0.43
N SER A 106 11.16 -7.51 0.08
CA SER A 106 10.87 -8.73 0.80
C SER A 106 11.12 -9.89 -0.17
N ALA A 107 12.40 -10.13 -0.44
CA ALA A 107 12.97 -11.30 -1.08
C ALA A 107 14.48 -11.37 -0.72
N ALA A 108 14.82 -11.02 0.52
CA ALA A 108 15.78 -11.79 1.30
C ALA A 108 14.93 -12.60 2.30
N PRO A 109 15.34 -13.83 2.66
CA PRO A 109 14.48 -14.80 3.31
C PRO A 109 13.92 -14.20 4.58
N ALA A 110 12.69 -14.58 4.94
CA ALA A 110 12.05 -14.23 6.21
C ALA A 110 13.06 -14.21 7.38
N SER A 111 13.63 -13.03 7.64
CA SER A 111 14.44 -12.74 8.80
C SER A 111 13.80 -11.56 9.51
N LYS A 112 12.61 -11.88 10.01
CA LYS A 112 12.05 -11.49 11.30
C LYS A 112 11.95 -9.99 11.55
N VAL A 113 11.04 -9.30 10.85
CA VAL A 113 10.39 -8.13 11.47
C VAL A 113 9.74 -8.63 12.75
N SER A 114 10.26 -8.21 13.90
CA SER A 114 9.82 -8.70 15.19
C SER A 114 8.37 -8.33 15.43
N VAL A 115 7.61 -9.30 15.95
CA VAL A 115 6.23 -9.12 16.43
C VAL A 115 6.18 -8.52 17.84
N ILE A 116 7.34 -8.27 18.46
CA ILE A 116 7.40 -7.68 19.81
C ILE A 116 7.40 -6.14 19.67
N PRO A 117 6.41 -5.43 20.23
CA PRO A 117 6.36 -3.97 20.17
C PRO A 117 7.47 -3.32 20.99
N THR A 118 8.01 -2.23 20.46
CA THR A 118 8.95 -1.35 21.17
C THR A 118 8.21 -0.38 22.09
N THR A 119 8.92 0.26 23.02
CA THR A 119 8.33 1.29 23.91
C THR A 119 7.73 2.45 23.10
N HIS A 120 8.43 2.92 22.07
CA HIS A 120 7.93 4.00 21.21
C HIS A 120 6.66 3.62 20.45
N GLU A 121 6.56 2.38 19.98
CA GLU A 121 5.32 1.89 19.33
C GLU A 121 4.15 1.79 20.32
N LEU A 122 4.41 1.49 21.59
CA LEU A 122 3.37 1.52 22.63
C LEU A 122 2.91 2.95 22.91
N GLU A 123 3.78 3.95 22.77
CA GLU A 123 3.46 5.35 23.07
C GLU A 123 2.86 6.10 21.85
N ASP A 124 3.29 5.80 20.62
CA ASP A 124 2.79 6.41 19.39
C ASP A 124 2.08 5.36 18.51
N PHE A 125 0.76 5.50 18.41
CA PHE A 125 -0.09 4.62 17.60
C PHE A 125 0.30 4.58 16.12
N ARG A 126 0.87 5.66 15.56
CA ARG A 126 1.30 5.69 14.15
C ARG A 126 2.45 4.72 13.91
N LEU A 127 3.41 4.65 14.84
CA LEU A 127 4.53 3.72 14.75
C LEU A 127 4.05 2.26 14.84
N ALA A 128 3.06 1.98 15.70
CA ALA A 128 2.42 0.68 15.74
C ALA A 128 1.71 0.33 14.42
N CYS A 129 1.04 1.29 13.78
CA CYS A 129 0.40 1.10 12.47
C CYS A 129 1.43 0.85 11.36
N GLU A 130 2.56 1.57 11.35
CA GLU A 130 3.65 1.31 10.41
C GLU A 130 4.22 -0.09 10.59
N ARG A 131 4.35 -0.56 11.84
CA ARG A 131 4.78 -1.92 12.13
C ARG A 131 3.78 -2.97 11.61
N LEU A 132 2.49 -2.78 11.87
CA LEU A 132 1.43 -3.64 11.33
C LEU A 132 1.47 -3.66 9.80
N TRP A 133 1.73 -2.51 9.17
CA TRP A 133 1.87 -2.43 7.72
C TRP A 133 3.03 -3.28 7.18
N LEU A 134 4.14 -3.36 7.89
CA LEU A 134 5.30 -4.18 7.51
C LEU A 134 5.09 -5.67 7.78
N LEU A 135 4.28 -6.03 8.78
CA LEU A 135 3.99 -7.41 9.17
C LEU A 135 2.89 -8.09 8.34
N ASP A 136 2.17 -7.32 7.54
CA ASP A 136 1.06 -7.82 6.74
C ASP A 136 1.56 -8.54 5.47
N GLU A 137 1.94 -9.79 5.67
CA GLU A 137 2.41 -10.71 4.64
C GLU A 137 1.29 -11.13 3.67
N GLN A 138 0.03 -10.96 4.07
CA GLN A 138 -1.14 -11.36 3.28
C GLN A 138 -1.69 -10.23 2.41
N ARG A 139 -1.08 -9.03 2.44
CA ARG A 139 -1.47 -7.90 1.61
C ARG A 139 -1.42 -8.23 0.12
N CYS A 140 -2.46 -7.85 -0.60
CA CYS A 140 -2.47 -7.93 -2.06
C CYS A 140 -1.62 -6.81 -2.68
N GLN A 141 -0.73 -7.18 -3.60
CA GLN A 141 0.16 -6.28 -4.32
C GLN A 141 -0.50 -5.75 -5.62
N PRO A 142 -0.67 -4.42 -5.80
CA PRO A 142 -1.21 -3.86 -7.04
C PRO A 142 -0.38 -4.25 -8.26
N GLY A 143 -1.04 -4.63 -9.35
CA GLY A 143 -0.41 -5.08 -10.60
C GLY A 143 0.15 -6.50 -10.56
N VAL A 144 0.20 -7.14 -9.39
CA VAL A 144 0.61 -8.54 -9.22
C VAL A 144 -0.57 -9.40 -8.81
N ASP A 145 -1.27 -9.00 -7.74
CA ASP A 145 -2.38 -9.72 -7.14
C ASP A 145 -3.74 -9.20 -7.64
N TYR A 146 -3.83 -7.92 -7.98
CA TYR A 146 -5.04 -7.33 -8.55
C TYR A 146 -4.70 -6.12 -9.43
N ALA A 147 -5.64 -5.71 -10.28
CA ALA A 147 -5.60 -4.42 -10.96
C ALA A 147 -6.93 -3.70 -10.85
N ILE A 148 -6.86 -2.37 -10.68
CA ILE A 148 -8.03 -1.50 -10.59
C ILE A 148 -8.16 -0.57 -11.79
N ASN A 149 -9.41 -0.25 -12.13
CA ASN A 149 -9.84 0.76 -13.07
C ASN A 149 -10.43 1.94 -12.29
N MET A 150 -9.59 2.91 -11.91
CA MET A 150 -10.03 4.10 -11.15
C MET A 150 -11.01 4.99 -11.94
N GLN A 151 -11.04 4.86 -13.27
CA GLN A 151 -11.87 5.66 -14.17
C GLN A 151 -11.71 7.17 -13.89
N LYS A 152 -12.76 7.97 -14.05
CA LYS A 152 -12.72 9.42 -13.82
C LYS A 152 -13.37 9.77 -12.48
N GLY A 153 -12.78 10.73 -11.78
CA GLY A 153 -13.36 11.32 -10.56
C GLY A 153 -14.31 12.46 -10.87
N LYS A 154 -15.26 12.72 -9.96
CA LYS A 154 -16.17 13.88 -10.08
C LYS A 154 -15.39 15.10 -9.64
N ASN A 155 -15.00 15.93 -10.60
CA ASN A 155 -14.19 17.12 -10.35
C ASN A 155 -15.05 18.36 -9.98
N SER A 156 -16.37 18.24 -10.05
CA SER A 156 -17.34 19.25 -9.62
C SER A 156 -18.68 18.60 -9.29
N SER A 157 -19.42 19.19 -8.35
CA SER A 157 -20.77 18.76 -7.96
C SER A 157 -21.82 18.92 -9.08
N TRP A 158 -21.51 19.69 -10.12
CA TRP A 158 -22.40 19.99 -11.24
C TRP A 158 -22.39 18.92 -12.34
N HIS A 159 -21.42 17.98 -12.32
CA HIS A 159 -21.39 16.87 -13.25
C HIS A 159 -22.53 15.87 -12.93
N LYS A 160 -23.60 15.97 -13.74
CA LYS A 160 -24.70 15.02 -13.77
C LYS A 160 -24.28 13.77 -14.55
N GLY A 161 -24.69 12.60 -14.05
CA GLY A 161 -24.38 11.30 -14.65
C GLY A 161 -23.31 10.51 -13.91
N ASP A 162 -23.25 9.23 -14.23
CA ASP A 162 -22.15 8.34 -13.85
C ASP A 162 -20.94 8.58 -14.77
N ILE A 163 -19.77 8.67 -14.17
CA ILE A 163 -18.49 8.91 -14.84
C ILE A 163 -17.49 7.77 -14.59
N ALA A 164 -17.95 6.71 -13.93
CA ALA A 164 -17.22 5.48 -13.67
C ALA A 164 -18.11 4.25 -14.01
N PRO A 165 -18.59 4.11 -15.25
CA PRO A 165 -19.54 3.07 -15.64
C PRO A 165 -18.96 1.63 -15.60
N ASP A 166 -17.64 1.47 -15.61
CA ASP A 166 -16.99 0.16 -15.58
C ASP A 166 -16.79 -0.35 -14.13
N PRO A 167 -16.54 -1.66 -13.92
CA PRO A 167 -16.13 -2.17 -12.62
C PRO A 167 -14.79 -1.59 -12.13
N LEU A 168 -14.69 -1.35 -10.81
CA LEU A 168 -13.44 -0.88 -10.18
C LEU A 168 -12.31 -1.91 -10.29
N PHE A 169 -12.59 -3.20 -10.11
CA PHE A 169 -11.58 -4.24 -10.29
C PHE A 169 -11.59 -4.71 -11.74
N ARG A 170 -10.42 -4.66 -12.39
CA ARG A 170 -10.22 -5.28 -13.71
C ARG A 170 -10.05 -6.78 -13.58
N TRP A 171 -9.29 -7.17 -12.57
CA TRP A 171 -9.07 -8.56 -12.18
C TRP A 171 -8.51 -8.60 -10.76
N VAL A 172 -8.78 -9.72 -10.10
CA VAL A 172 -8.18 -10.15 -8.83
C VAL A 172 -7.76 -11.60 -9.07
N LYS A 173 -6.56 -11.97 -8.64
CA LYS A 173 -6.07 -13.34 -8.77
C LYS A 173 -6.86 -14.30 -7.88
N ASP A 174 -7.32 -15.42 -8.44
CA ASP A 174 -8.11 -16.40 -7.71
C ASP A 174 -7.34 -17.05 -6.55
N GLU A 175 -6.00 -17.13 -6.65
CA GLU A 175 -5.16 -17.68 -5.59
C GLU A 175 -5.22 -16.87 -4.28
N ILE A 176 -5.62 -15.60 -4.35
CA ILE A 176 -5.83 -14.75 -3.17
C ILE A 176 -6.97 -15.29 -2.32
N PHE A 177 -8.04 -15.78 -2.95
CA PHE A 177 -9.20 -16.33 -2.24
C PHE A 177 -8.90 -17.67 -1.57
N GLN A 178 -7.78 -18.31 -1.91
CA GLN A 178 -7.29 -19.52 -1.24
C GLN A 178 -6.45 -19.21 0.00
N ARG A 179 -6.03 -17.96 0.21
CA ARG A 179 -5.33 -17.56 1.44
C ARG A 179 -6.30 -17.65 2.61
N GLU A 180 -5.90 -18.34 3.68
CA GLU A 180 -6.77 -18.70 4.82
C GLU A 180 -7.58 -17.51 5.38
N THR A 181 -6.96 -16.32 5.54
CA THR A 181 -7.68 -15.16 6.07
C THR A 181 -8.73 -14.63 5.10
N TYR A 182 -8.45 -14.58 3.79
CA TYR A 182 -9.43 -14.13 2.79
C TYR A 182 -10.53 -15.15 2.61
N LYS A 183 -10.17 -16.43 2.55
CA LYS A 183 -11.12 -17.54 2.44
C LYS A 183 -12.14 -17.51 3.57
N HIS A 184 -11.68 -17.49 4.82
CA HIS A 184 -12.57 -17.43 5.97
C HIS A 184 -13.31 -16.10 6.08
N PHE A 185 -12.71 -14.98 5.67
CA PHE A 185 -13.41 -13.71 5.62
C PHE A 185 -14.58 -13.73 4.63
N ILE A 186 -14.39 -14.30 3.43
CA ILE A 186 -15.43 -14.38 2.41
C ILE A 186 -16.58 -15.27 2.88
N SER A 187 -16.29 -16.40 3.53
CA SER A 187 -17.28 -17.27 4.20
C SER A 187 -17.99 -16.63 5.41
N LEU A 188 -17.67 -15.39 5.78
CA LEU A 188 -18.46 -14.64 6.75
C LEU A 188 -19.44 -13.69 6.07
N LEU A 189 -19.21 -13.34 4.80
CA LEU A 189 -19.99 -12.30 4.12
C LEU A 189 -21.36 -12.80 3.68
N ASP A 190 -21.52 -14.11 3.49
CA ASP A 190 -22.79 -14.78 3.21
C ASP A 190 -23.71 -14.87 4.43
N ASN A 191 -23.17 -14.69 5.64
CA ASN A 191 -23.97 -14.69 6.88
C ASN A 191 -24.80 -13.40 7.07
N TYR A 192 -24.58 -12.36 6.26
CA TYR A 192 -25.28 -11.08 6.40
C TYR A 192 -26.39 -10.94 5.34
N GLU A 193 -27.65 -11.04 5.79
CA GLU A 193 -28.84 -10.80 4.97
C GLU A 193 -29.09 -9.28 4.85
N ALA A 194 -29.31 -8.77 3.63
CA ALA A 194 -29.56 -7.34 3.42
C ALA A 194 -30.94 -6.87 3.94
N HIS A 195 -31.83 -7.81 4.24
CA HIS A 195 -33.20 -7.54 4.70
C HIS A 195 -33.24 -7.30 6.21
N THR A 196 -33.47 -6.05 6.61
CA THR A 196 -33.61 -5.65 8.02
C THR A 196 -35.00 -6.01 8.59
N GLY A 197 -35.10 -6.22 9.91
CA GLY A 197 -36.38 -6.32 10.63
C GLY A 197 -36.75 -7.70 11.20
N ASN A 198 -35.88 -8.70 11.04
CA ASN A 198 -35.99 -9.99 11.75
C ASN A 198 -34.90 -10.07 12.82
N ALA A 199 -35.19 -10.73 13.96
CA ALA A 199 -34.16 -11.05 14.95
C ALA A 199 -33.10 -11.96 14.28
N GLU A 200 -31.83 -11.59 14.42
CA GLU A 200 -30.70 -12.30 13.83
C GLU A 200 -30.41 -13.54 14.68
N VAL A 201 -30.76 -14.72 14.16
CA VAL A 201 -30.46 -15.98 14.84
C VAL A 201 -29.08 -16.46 14.40
N VAL A 202 -28.06 -16.18 15.22
CA VAL A 202 -26.71 -16.72 14.98
C VAL A 202 -26.72 -18.24 15.18
N THR A 203 -26.64 -18.96 14.08
CA THR A 203 -26.56 -20.41 14.00
C THR A 203 -25.22 -20.91 14.54
N GLN A 204 -25.15 -22.23 14.82
CA GLN A 204 -23.89 -22.83 15.21
C GLN A 204 -22.85 -22.80 14.08
N HIS A 205 -23.30 -22.87 12.82
CA HIS A 205 -22.43 -22.79 11.65
C HIS A 205 -21.70 -21.44 11.57
N GLU A 206 -22.44 -20.35 11.73
CA GLU A 206 -21.89 -18.98 11.69
C GLU A 206 -20.88 -18.77 12.82
N LYS A 207 -21.15 -19.28 14.04
CA LYS A 207 -20.19 -19.25 15.15
C LYS A 207 -18.90 -20.01 14.82
N ASP A 208 -19.02 -21.14 14.14
CA ASP A 208 -17.84 -21.93 13.74
C ASP A 208 -17.04 -21.23 12.64
N GLU A 209 -17.68 -20.42 11.78
CA GLU A 209 -17.01 -19.59 10.78
C GLU A 209 -16.33 -18.38 11.40
N GLU A 210 -16.98 -17.70 12.35
CA GLU A 210 -16.37 -16.64 13.15
C GLU A 210 -15.11 -17.16 13.88
N ASP A 211 -15.21 -18.34 14.49
CA ASP A 211 -14.12 -18.98 15.22
C ASP A 211 -12.92 -19.27 14.29
N ARG A 212 -13.19 -19.84 13.11
CA ARG A 212 -12.18 -20.12 12.06
C ARG A 212 -11.51 -18.84 11.56
N PHE A 213 -12.29 -17.80 11.26
CA PHE A 213 -11.76 -16.52 10.81
C PHE A 213 -10.88 -15.87 11.87
N LEU A 214 -11.33 -15.78 13.12
CA LEU A 214 -10.55 -15.20 14.21
C LEU A 214 -9.25 -15.98 14.46
N ASN A 215 -9.29 -17.31 14.40
CA ASN A 215 -8.08 -18.12 14.50
C ASN A 215 -7.10 -17.78 13.36
N ALA A 216 -7.57 -17.73 12.12
CA ALA A 216 -6.73 -17.41 10.97
C ALA A 216 -6.08 -16.03 11.10
N VAL A 217 -6.82 -15.02 11.56
CA VAL A 217 -6.31 -13.66 11.78
C VAL A 217 -5.27 -13.62 12.90
N ILE A 218 -5.53 -14.24 14.05
CA ILE A 218 -4.63 -14.23 15.22
C ILE A 218 -3.29 -14.91 14.90
N GLN A 219 -3.30 -15.96 14.06
CA GLN A 219 -2.09 -16.69 13.68
C GLN A 219 -1.16 -15.94 12.71
N THR A 220 -1.65 -14.88 12.06
CA THR A 220 -0.81 -14.01 11.23
C THR A 220 0.22 -13.24 12.06
N GLN A 221 1.27 -12.72 11.41
CA GLN A 221 2.24 -11.86 12.08
C GLN A 221 1.63 -10.56 12.61
N VAL A 222 0.62 -10.04 11.91
CA VAL A 222 -0.22 -8.90 12.34
C VAL A 222 -0.96 -9.25 13.63
N GLY A 223 -1.62 -10.41 13.67
CA GLY A 223 -2.35 -10.91 14.84
C GLY A 223 -1.44 -11.14 16.05
N LYS A 224 -0.27 -11.75 15.83
CA LYS A 224 0.76 -11.95 16.86
C LYS A 224 1.30 -10.63 17.41
N TYR A 225 1.54 -9.63 16.56
CA TYR A 225 1.94 -8.30 17.03
C TYR A 225 0.85 -7.62 17.84
N LEU A 226 -0.41 -7.69 17.38
CA LEU A 226 -1.55 -7.16 18.13
C LEU A 226 -1.67 -7.80 19.51
N PHE A 227 -1.51 -9.13 19.60
CA PHE A 227 -1.49 -9.83 20.88
C PHE A 227 -0.41 -9.27 21.82
N GLN A 228 0.83 -9.20 21.34
CA GLN A 228 1.95 -8.67 22.14
C GLN A 228 1.73 -7.21 22.56
N TYR A 229 1.19 -6.39 21.65
CA TYR A 229 0.84 -4.99 21.93
C TYR A 229 -0.17 -4.88 23.06
N LEU A 230 -1.26 -5.65 23.00
CA LEU A 230 -2.32 -5.63 23.99
C LEU A 230 -1.90 -6.24 25.33
N VAL A 231 -1.03 -7.26 25.34
CA VAL A 231 -0.42 -7.79 26.57
C VAL A 231 0.41 -6.71 27.25
N LYS A 232 1.28 -6.00 26.51
CA LYS A 232 2.09 -4.91 27.08
C LYS A 232 1.25 -3.72 27.57
N LYS A 233 0.09 -3.49 26.95
CA LYS A 233 -0.93 -2.53 27.41
C LYS A 233 -1.85 -3.07 28.51
N GLN A 234 -1.61 -4.28 29.00
CA GLN A 234 -2.38 -4.95 30.06
C GLN A 234 -3.89 -5.09 29.74
N LYS A 235 -4.23 -5.24 28.45
CA LYS A 235 -5.62 -5.40 27.97
C LYS A 235 -6.04 -6.86 27.82
N VAL A 236 -5.10 -7.75 27.52
CA VAL A 236 -5.31 -9.21 27.38
C VAL A 236 -4.16 -9.96 28.05
N LYS A 237 -4.37 -11.21 28.44
CA LYS A 237 -3.34 -12.04 29.11
C LYS A 237 -2.97 -13.30 28.32
N SER A 238 -3.89 -13.80 27.50
CA SER A 238 -3.70 -15.00 26.67
C SER A 238 -4.29 -14.82 25.28
N GLU A 239 -3.94 -15.70 24.33
CA GLU A 239 -4.55 -15.72 22.99
C GLU A 239 -6.06 -15.99 23.07
N SER A 240 -6.51 -16.80 24.04
CA SER A 240 -7.94 -17.02 24.29
C SER A 240 -8.65 -15.73 24.73
N ASP A 241 -8.00 -14.92 25.58
CA ASP A 241 -8.55 -13.62 25.97
C ASP A 241 -8.61 -12.66 24.78
N LEU A 242 -7.57 -12.65 23.93
CA LEU A 242 -7.58 -11.86 22.69
C LEU A 242 -8.73 -12.28 21.77
N LYS A 243 -8.91 -13.59 21.57
CA LYS A 243 -9.99 -14.10 20.72
C LYS A 243 -11.36 -13.71 21.26
N LYS A 244 -11.61 -13.90 22.56
CA LYS A 244 -12.85 -13.46 23.22
C LYS A 244 -13.04 -11.95 23.12
N PHE A 245 -11.98 -11.18 23.25
CA PHE A 245 -12.01 -9.72 23.11
C PHE A 245 -12.44 -9.32 21.70
N LEU A 246 -11.84 -9.91 20.67
CA LEU A 246 -12.20 -9.65 19.27
C LEU A 246 -13.61 -10.13 18.95
N GLN A 247 -14.00 -11.31 19.41
CA GLN A 247 -15.35 -11.85 19.21
C GLN A 247 -16.41 -10.94 19.81
N ASN A 248 -16.21 -10.49 21.04
CA ASN A 248 -17.12 -9.55 21.70
C ASN A 248 -17.20 -8.18 21.02
N MET A 249 -16.12 -7.75 20.37
CA MET A 249 -16.07 -6.45 19.69
C MET A 249 -16.74 -6.48 18.31
N TRP A 250 -16.57 -7.57 17.57
CA TRP A 250 -16.95 -7.65 16.16
C TRP A 250 -18.22 -8.46 15.88
N PHE A 251 -18.48 -9.52 16.66
CA PHE A 251 -19.54 -10.49 16.35
C PHE A 251 -20.62 -10.58 17.42
N LYS A 252 -20.42 -9.94 18.59
CA LYS A 252 -21.47 -9.90 19.61
C LYS A 252 -22.58 -8.95 19.15
N LEU A 253 -23.76 -9.51 18.93
CA LEU A 253 -24.99 -8.75 18.71
C LEU A 253 -25.23 -7.76 19.86
N TYR A 254 -25.64 -6.55 19.51
CA TYR A 254 -25.99 -5.53 20.48
C TYR A 254 -27.27 -4.81 20.07
N ASN A 255 -28.19 -4.76 21.01
CA ASN A 255 -29.47 -4.06 20.88
C ASN A 255 -29.21 -2.55 20.81
N ARG A 256 -29.79 -1.88 19.80
CA ARG A 256 -29.59 -0.44 19.58
C ARG A 256 -30.66 0.40 20.27
N GLU A 257 -31.88 -0.10 20.44
CA GLU A 257 -32.99 0.71 20.98
C GLU A 257 -33.97 -0.03 21.91
N ALA A 258 -34.21 -1.34 21.77
CA ALA A 258 -35.21 -2.06 22.60
C ALA A 258 -34.90 -3.55 22.86
N ARG A 259 -35.54 -4.16 23.87
CA ARG A 259 -35.43 -5.62 24.12
C ARG A 259 -35.98 -6.39 22.91
N GLY A 260 -35.10 -7.12 22.20
CA GLY A 260 -35.48 -8.02 21.10
C GLY A 260 -35.30 -7.49 19.67
N ASP A 261 -34.51 -6.43 19.48
CA ASP A 261 -34.12 -5.85 18.18
C ASP A 261 -32.78 -6.39 17.65
N SER A 262 -32.29 -7.49 18.22
CA SER A 262 -31.10 -8.22 17.77
C SER A 262 -31.40 -9.71 17.85
#